data_AF-A0A7C6T620-F1
#
_entry.id   AF-A0A7C6T620-F1
#
_cell.length_a   1.000
_cell.length_b   1.000
_cell.length_c   1.000
_cell.angle_alpha   90.00
_cell.angle_beta   90.00
_cell.angle_gamma   90.00
#
_symmetry.space_group_name_H-M   'P 1'
#
loop_
_entity.id
_entity.type
_entity.pdbx_description
1 polymer ?
#
loop_
_entity_poly.entity_id
_entity_poly.type
_entity_poly.pdbx_seq_one_letter_code
_entity_poly.pdbx_strand_id
1 'polypeptide(L)'
;MRLNNKPQMIEAVMFFTDHKIFKQMLYPEFEAVLDSVVNMPEFIDQQMRAAYVLINPRLMVRSVVFFYIDFDEKGAADPSWNIPLRHLAERSGRGPDLGAGPIRLGCRSQASVPWHQMHLWDPDLSPKNNHLLMIRDAVKSNSLGLLFDDSNEHFFATEQLKVASEERWDSAVQMDAETHALDREKDLEQRQKAAQVIKQQRLRISTLETQQEEQLAKLRLQQQRELAAQRQYYVELQQQLLQQEALNAELKQQLTGQADSFKALRSDLQARLRSFEQHEREAVEALREQFEHELQARIAVAVVEYKEQVAIRDVELAYKIEHEQQLTSELTQLKQQLQEQAGQSGEQVLERLSRAGVVFVACHPGVGHITIPLQDMAAYQQQPMSYVAKKCAVTEDLYVRWLAHYENPLCVAQYDEHTRCGLPLARESSPGSFIDGVTDRCSRHKRL
;
A
#
# COMPACT_ATOMS: atom_id res chain seq x y z
N MET A 1 60.20 21.45 -24.44
CA MET A 1 59.32 21.39 -23.26
C MET A 1 59.27 19.96 -22.78
N ARG A 2 59.95 19.64 -21.67
CA ARG A 2 59.87 18.31 -21.03
C ARG A 2 58.66 18.34 -20.10
N LEU A 3 57.57 17.69 -20.51
CA LEU A 3 56.46 17.43 -19.60
C LEU A 3 56.98 16.50 -18.51
N ASN A 4 56.92 16.95 -17.26
CA ASN A 4 57.18 16.12 -16.08
C ASN A 4 56.23 14.92 -16.14
N ASN A 5 56.75 13.78 -16.62
CA ASN A 5 56.02 12.52 -16.62
C ASN A 5 56.00 11.99 -15.19
N LYS A 6 55.13 12.55 -14.34
CA LYS A 6 54.72 11.86 -13.12
C LYS A 6 54.14 10.52 -13.56
N PRO A 7 54.47 9.39 -12.92
CA PRO A 7 53.84 8.11 -13.23
C PRO A 7 52.33 8.29 -13.00
N GLN A 8 51.57 8.41 -14.09
CA GLN A 8 50.12 8.57 -14.02
C GLN A 8 49.55 7.22 -13.61
N MET A 9 49.08 7.15 -12.36
CA MET A 9 48.32 6.01 -11.89
C MET A 9 46.95 6.05 -12.52
N ILE A 10 46.45 4.90 -12.96
CA ILE A 10 45.16 4.80 -13.63
C ILE A 10 44.16 4.16 -12.68
N GLU A 11 42.96 4.75 -12.62
CA GLU A 11 41.87 4.34 -11.74
C GLU A 11 40.79 3.65 -12.59
N ALA A 12 40.41 2.44 -12.20
CA ALA A 12 39.42 1.64 -12.91
C ALA A 12 38.46 0.95 -11.93
N VAL A 13 37.25 0.65 -12.41
CA VAL A 13 36.22 -0.09 -11.69
C VAL A 13 35.87 -1.35 -12.47
N MET A 14 35.84 -2.49 -11.77
CA MET A 14 35.54 -3.80 -12.33
C MET A 14 34.29 -4.39 -11.65
N PHE A 15 33.30 -4.81 -12.44
CA PHE A 15 32.06 -5.42 -11.97
C PHE A 15 32.15 -6.95 -12.05
N PHE A 16 31.69 -7.63 -11.00
CA PHE A 16 31.69 -9.08 -10.84
C PHE A 16 30.27 -9.64 -10.89
N THR A 17 30.12 -10.76 -11.60
CA THR A 17 28.90 -11.58 -11.59
C THR A 17 29.32 -13.04 -11.45
N ASP A 18 28.78 -13.75 -10.46
CA ASP A 18 28.88 -15.21 -10.21
C ASP A 18 30.13 -15.91 -10.79
N HIS A 19 31.34 -15.38 -10.49
CA HIS A 19 32.67 -15.91 -10.82
C HIS A 19 33.42 -15.35 -12.05
N LYS A 20 32.95 -14.28 -12.73
CA LYS A 20 33.73 -13.58 -13.76
C LYS A 20 33.61 -12.06 -13.65
N ILE A 21 34.65 -11.34 -14.11
CA ILE A 21 34.56 -9.90 -14.37
C ILE A 21 33.70 -9.70 -15.61
N PHE A 22 32.52 -9.13 -15.43
CA PHE A 22 31.54 -8.94 -16.49
C PHE A 22 31.84 -7.67 -17.29
N LYS A 23 32.18 -6.58 -16.60
CA LYS A 23 32.45 -5.27 -17.21
C LYS A 23 33.56 -4.54 -16.49
N GLN A 24 34.35 -3.79 -17.24
CA GLN A 24 35.41 -2.93 -16.72
C GLN A 24 35.22 -1.55 -17.33
N MET A 25 35.42 -0.51 -16.54
CA MET A 25 35.34 0.88 -16.98
C MET A 25 36.34 1.74 -16.22
N LEU A 26 36.70 2.89 -16.77
CA LEU A 26 37.56 3.85 -16.08
C LEU A 26 36.77 4.54 -14.96
N TYR A 27 37.49 5.04 -13.95
CA TYR A 27 36.84 5.71 -12.82
C TYR A 27 36.00 6.95 -13.24
N PRO A 28 36.43 7.82 -14.18
CA PRO A 28 35.58 8.92 -14.67
C PRO A 28 34.30 8.44 -15.39
N GLU A 29 34.34 7.28 -16.05
CA GLU A 29 33.15 6.68 -16.67
C GLU A 29 32.18 6.18 -15.59
N PHE A 30 32.72 5.63 -14.50
CA PHE A 30 31.93 5.23 -13.35
C PHE A 30 31.32 6.43 -12.60
N GLU A 31 32.04 7.55 -12.47
CA GLU A 31 31.48 8.79 -11.90
C GLU A 31 30.28 9.28 -12.73
N ALA A 32 30.34 9.18 -14.07
CA ALA A 32 29.19 9.52 -14.92
C ALA A 32 27.97 8.59 -14.72
N VAL A 33 28.19 7.33 -14.33
CA VAL A 33 27.12 6.40 -13.97
C VAL A 33 26.50 6.79 -12.61
N LEU A 34 27.31 7.19 -11.64
CA LEU A 34 26.83 7.69 -10.34
C LEU A 34 26.04 9.00 -10.47
N ASP A 35 26.49 9.90 -11.35
CA ASP A 35 25.79 11.16 -11.64
C ASP A 35 24.49 10.97 -12.45
N SER A 36 24.08 9.72 -12.72
CA SER A 36 22.89 9.36 -13.50
C SER A 36 22.90 9.91 -14.93
N VAL A 37 24.09 10.23 -15.47
CA VAL A 37 24.27 10.67 -16.86
C VAL A 37 24.19 9.49 -17.82
N VAL A 38 24.59 8.30 -17.35
CA VAL A 38 24.60 7.04 -18.11
C VAL A 38 23.89 5.95 -17.32
N ASN A 39 22.78 5.45 -17.84
CA ASN A 39 22.06 4.32 -17.25
C ASN A 39 22.65 2.99 -17.74
N MET A 40 22.66 2.00 -16.84
CA MET A 40 23.19 0.67 -17.08
C MET A 40 22.04 -0.35 -17.09
N PRO A 41 21.35 -0.54 -18.23
CA PRO A 41 20.21 -1.46 -18.32
C PRO A 41 20.61 -2.94 -18.11
N GLU A 42 21.90 -3.24 -18.12
CA GLU A 42 22.45 -4.57 -17.85
C GLU A 42 22.36 -4.97 -16.37
N PHE A 43 22.18 -4.00 -15.47
CA PHE A 43 22.21 -4.20 -14.01
C PHE A 43 20.90 -3.85 -13.30
N ILE A 44 19.77 -3.86 -14.00
CA ILE A 44 18.44 -3.51 -13.45
C ILE A 44 18.09 -4.39 -12.24
N ASP A 45 17.64 -3.75 -11.15
CA ASP A 45 17.19 -4.37 -9.89
C ASP A 45 18.20 -5.38 -9.28
N GLN A 46 19.50 -5.16 -9.51
CA GLN A 46 20.54 -6.04 -9.01
C GLN A 46 21.56 -5.29 -8.15
N GLN A 47 21.89 -5.91 -7.01
CA GLN A 47 23.05 -5.53 -6.21
C GLN A 47 24.32 -6.10 -6.85
N MET A 48 25.14 -5.22 -7.40
CA MET A 48 26.36 -5.61 -8.10
C MET A 48 27.58 -5.55 -7.17
N ARG A 49 28.43 -6.57 -7.27
CA ARG A 49 29.74 -6.59 -6.62
C ARG A 49 30.74 -5.89 -7.53
N ALA A 50 31.36 -4.83 -7.04
CA ALA A 50 32.38 -4.09 -7.79
C ALA A 50 33.71 -4.05 -7.02
N ALA A 51 34.80 -3.86 -7.75
CA ALA A 51 36.10 -3.55 -7.19
C ALA A 51 36.71 -2.32 -7.87
N TYR A 52 37.10 -1.36 -7.05
CA TYR A 52 37.92 -0.22 -7.45
C TYR A 52 39.39 -0.64 -7.43
N VAL A 53 40.12 -0.36 -8.51
CA VAL A 53 41.50 -0.81 -8.72
C VAL A 53 42.37 0.36 -9.15
N LEU A 54 43.51 0.52 -8.49
CA LEU A 54 44.54 1.49 -8.86
C LEU A 54 45.72 0.77 -9.53
N ILE A 55 45.99 1.14 -10.77
CA ILE A 55 46.92 0.45 -11.67
C ILE A 55 48.11 1.35 -11.95
N ASN A 56 49.32 0.82 -11.78
CA ASN A 56 50.56 1.51 -12.14
C ASN A 56 50.78 1.46 -13.67
N PRO A 57 51.60 2.37 -14.24
CA PRO A 57 51.97 2.36 -15.67
C PRO A 57 52.56 1.04 -16.22
N ARG A 58 53.01 0.14 -15.33
CA ARG A 58 53.51 -1.20 -15.67
C ARG A 58 52.42 -2.30 -15.64
N LEU A 59 51.13 -1.93 -15.68
CA LEU A 59 49.99 -2.86 -15.56
C LEU A 59 50.02 -3.71 -14.28
N MET A 60 50.48 -3.11 -13.19
CA MET A 60 50.52 -3.76 -11.88
C MET A 60 49.52 -3.11 -10.94
N VAL A 61 48.75 -3.94 -10.23
CA VAL A 61 47.75 -3.49 -9.26
C VAL A 61 48.43 -3.04 -7.98
N ARG A 62 48.17 -1.81 -7.53
CA ARG A 62 48.73 -1.25 -6.28
C ARG A 62 47.73 -1.26 -5.14
N SER A 63 46.46 -0.99 -5.41
CA SER A 63 45.39 -1.02 -4.41
C SER A 63 44.08 -1.51 -5.00
N VAL A 64 43.28 -2.18 -4.17
CA VAL A 64 41.97 -2.72 -4.52
C VAL A 64 40.99 -2.44 -3.38
N VAL A 65 39.79 -1.94 -3.71
CA VAL A 65 38.69 -1.74 -2.74
C VAL A 65 37.43 -2.44 -3.25
N PHE A 66 36.85 -3.33 -2.46
CA PHE A 66 35.70 -4.16 -2.81
C PHE A 66 34.40 -3.61 -2.23
N PHE A 67 33.48 -3.18 -3.09
CA PHE A 67 32.22 -2.53 -2.68
C PHE A 67 30.99 -3.07 -3.40
N TYR A 68 29.83 -2.86 -2.79
CA TYR A 68 28.50 -3.09 -3.36
C TYR A 68 27.95 -1.77 -3.91
N ILE A 69 27.24 -1.89 -5.02
CA ILE A 69 26.45 -0.81 -5.59
C ILE A 69 25.13 -1.39 -6.09
N ASP A 70 24.05 -0.70 -5.73
CA ASP A 70 22.69 -1.08 -6.07
C ASP A 70 22.20 -0.21 -7.23
N PHE A 71 21.46 -0.83 -8.15
CA PHE A 71 20.88 -0.17 -9.31
C PHE A 71 19.35 -0.26 -9.25
N ASP A 72 18.68 0.80 -9.67
CA ASP A 72 17.22 0.91 -9.67
C ASP A 72 16.56 0.22 -10.90
N GLU A 73 15.23 0.26 -10.96
CA GLU A 73 14.39 -0.28 -12.05
C GLU A 73 14.75 0.31 -13.44
N LYS A 74 15.41 1.48 -13.47
CA LYS A 74 15.83 2.19 -14.68
C LYS A 74 17.31 1.97 -15.01
N GLY A 75 18.03 1.19 -14.20
CA GLY A 75 19.46 0.95 -14.31
C GLY A 75 20.32 2.15 -13.89
N ALA A 76 19.77 3.11 -13.16
CA ALA A 76 20.53 4.18 -12.52
C ALA A 76 21.11 3.69 -11.19
N ALA A 77 22.32 4.15 -10.86
CA ALA A 77 22.94 3.84 -9.58
C ALA A 77 22.20 4.54 -8.42
N ASP A 78 22.19 3.90 -7.24
CA ASP A 78 21.60 4.50 -6.04
C ASP A 78 22.23 5.87 -5.71
N PRO A 79 21.45 6.97 -5.72
CA PRO A 79 21.96 8.32 -5.45
C PRO A 79 22.42 8.52 -4.00
N SER A 80 22.03 7.62 -3.09
CA SER A 80 22.48 7.65 -1.70
C SER A 80 23.87 7.01 -1.50
N TRP A 81 24.43 6.38 -2.53
CA TRP A 81 25.74 5.76 -2.50
C TRP A 81 26.86 6.81 -2.49
N ASN A 82 27.64 6.88 -1.40
CA ASN A 82 28.72 7.86 -1.26
C ASN A 82 29.91 7.28 -0.48
N ILE A 83 30.67 6.39 -1.11
CA ILE A 83 31.86 5.80 -0.52
C ILE A 83 33.12 6.47 -1.09
N PRO A 84 34.03 7.00 -0.26
CA PRO A 84 35.25 7.65 -0.73
C PRO A 84 36.30 6.62 -1.16
N LEU A 85 36.13 6.04 -2.36
CA LEU A 85 36.95 4.94 -2.90
C LEU A 85 38.46 5.29 -2.94
N ARG A 86 38.83 6.48 -3.42
CA ARG A 86 40.22 6.95 -3.45
C ARG A 86 40.85 6.98 -2.06
N HIS A 87 40.13 7.49 -1.07
CA HIS A 87 40.61 7.59 0.30
C HIS A 87 40.81 6.22 0.94
N LEU A 88 39.86 5.30 0.70
CA LEU A 88 39.97 3.92 1.17
C LEU A 88 41.12 3.18 0.48
N ALA A 89 41.38 3.43 -0.80
CA ALA A 89 42.49 2.83 -1.52
C ALA A 89 43.87 3.33 -1.03
N GLU A 90 43.94 4.57 -0.54
CA GLU A 90 45.15 5.12 0.06
C GLU A 90 45.36 4.66 1.51
N ARG A 91 44.31 4.57 2.33
CA ARG A 91 44.46 4.27 3.77
C ARG A 91 44.22 2.82 4.16
N SER A 92 43.94 1.95 3.18
CA SER A 92 43.70 0.51 3.42
C SER A 92 44.92 -0.23 3.95
N GLY A 93 44.65 -1.33 4.66
CA GLY A 93 45.66 -2.24 5.18
C GLY A 93 46.45 -2.96 4.09
N ARG A 94 47.49 -3.69 4.48
CA ARG A 94 48.31 -4.48 3.56
C ARG A 94 47.59 -5.77 3.20
N GLY A 95 47.43 -6.02 1.91
CA GLY A 95 46.92 -7.25 1.32
C GLY A 95 48.03 -8.13 0.72
N PRO A 96 47.65 -9.24 0.05
CA PRO A 96 48.60 -10.16 -0.58
C PRO A 96 49.32 -9.51 -1.77
N ASP A 97 50.53 -9.98 -2.07
CA ASP A 97 51.34 -9.48 -3.19
C ASP A 97 50.82 -10.02 -4.54
N LEU A 98 50.61 -9.12 -5.51
CA LEU A 98 50.18 -9.45 -6.88
C LEU A 98 51.29 -9.29 -7.93
N GLY A 99 52.55 -9.12 -7.50
CA GLY A 99 53.74 -9.07 -8.35
C GLY A 99 54.54 -7.76 -8.26
N ALA A 100 54.15 -6.82 -7.40
CA ALA A 100 54.78 -5.50 -7.25
C ALA A 100 55.01 -5.10 -5.78
N GLY A 101 54.91 -6.07 -4.86
CA GLY A 101 54.82 -5.85 -3.43
C GLY A 101 53.39 -5.96 -2.90
N PRO A 102 53.21 -5.98 -1.57
CA PRO A 102 51.89 -6.13 -0.94
C PRO A 102 50.96 -5.00 -1.39
N ILE A 103 49.82 -5.36 -2.00
CA ILE A 103 48.82 -4.38 -2.44
C ILE A 103 48.13 -3.77 -1.22
N ARG A 104 47.50 -2.60 -1.36
CA ARG A 104 46.57 -2.11 -0.34
C ARG A 104 45.18 -2.69 -0.59
N LEU A 105 44.57 -3.29 0.43
CA LEU A 105 43.30 -4.01 0.31
C LEU A 105 42.23 -3.34 1.20
N GLY A 106 41.19 -2.80 0.57
CA GLY A 106 39.98 -2.33 1.25
C GLY A 106 38.87 -3.36 1.11
N CYS A 107 38.63 -4.15 2.15
CA CYS A 107 37.51 -5.09 2.21
C CYS A 107 36.71 -4.86 3.51
N ARG A 108 35.53 -5.47 3.61
CA ARG A 108 34.64 -5.32 4.77
C ARG A 108 35.36 -5.60 6.10
N SER A 109 36.15 -6.66 6.15
CA SER A 109 36.96 -7.05 7.31
C SER A 109 38.11 -6.09 7.66
N GLN A 110 38.53 -5.21 6.74
CA GLN A 110 39.68 -4.29 6.92
C GLN A 110 39.27 -2.81 7.02
N ALA A 111 37.98 -2.49 6.91
CA ALA A 111 37.50 -1.12 7.04
C ALA A 111 37.47 -0.68 8.51
N SER A 112 38.13 0.44 8.81
CA SER A 112 38.21 1.04 10.15
C SER A 112 36.91 1.70 10.61
N VAL A 113 36.02 2.08 9.67
CA VAL A 113 34.79 2.81 9.99
C VAL A 113 33.55 1.94 9.73
N PRO A 114 32.67 1.70 10.73
CA PRO A 114 31.55 0.75 10.63
C PRO A 114 30.55 1.02 9.49
N TRP A 115 30.24 2.28 9.19
CA TRP A 115 29.30 2.64 8.11
C TRP A 115 29.79 2.24 6.71
N HIS A 116 31.11 2.20 6.47
CA HIS A 116 31.67 1.77 5.20
C HIS A 116 31.63 0.23 5.09
N GLN A 117 31.66 -0.49 6.21
CA GLN A 117 31.61 -1.96 6.22
C GLN A 117 30.29 -2.51 5.65
N MET A 118 29.19 -1.75 5.72
CA MET A 118 27.88 -2.18 5.21
C MET A 118 27.87 -2.28 3.68
N HIS A 119 28.64 -1.43 3.01
CA HIS A 119 28.70 -1.38 1.55
C HIS A 119 29.99 -1.99 0.98
N LEU A 120 30.83 -2.59 1.81
CA LEU A 120 32.03 -3.32 1.38
C LEU A 120 31.76 -4.83 1.42
N TRP A 121 32.49 -5.58 0.59
CA TRP A 121 32.47 -7.04 0.63
C TRP A 121 33.86 -7.63 0.82
N ASP A 122 33.91 -8.88 1.28
CA ASP A 122 35.15 -9.62 1.47
C ASP A 122 35.38 -10.54 0.25
N PRO A 123 36.52 -10.43 -0.45
CA PRO A 123 36.82 -11.29 -1.58
C PRO A 123 37.17 -12.71 -1.14
N ASP A 124 36.69 -13.70 -1.87
CA ASP A 124 37.20 -15.06 -1.77
C ASP A 124 38.66 -15.14 -2.25
N LEU A 125 39.53 -15.63 -1.36
CA LEU A 125 40.95 -15.87 -1.59
C LEU A 125 41.26 -17.36 -1.80
N SER A 126 40.23 -18.19 -1.98
CA SER A 126 40.38 -19.64 -2.17
C SER A 126 41.17 -19.93 -3.45
N PRO A 127 41.98 -21.01 -3.50
CA PRO A 127 42.78 -21.34 -4.69
C PRO A 127 41.93 -21.67 -5.92
N LYS A 128 40.65 -22.03 -5.74
CA LYS A 128 39.72 -22.36 -6.83
C LYS A 128 39.06 -21.11 -7.43
N ASN A 129 38.73 -20.13 -6.59
CA ASN A 129 38.13 -18.85 -6.97
C ASN A 129 38.85 -17.73 -6.21
N ASN A 130 39.87 -17.13 -6.82
CA ASN A 130 40.60 -16.01 -6.25
C ASN A 130 40.30 -14.73 -7.03
N HIS A 131 39.47 -13.85 -6.45
CA HIS A 131 39.06 -12.61 -7.10
C HIS A 131 40.25 -11.65 -7.36
N LEU A 132 41.30 -11.69 -6.53
CA LEU A 132 42.49 -10.87 -6.74
C LEU A 132 43.32 -11.34 -7.93
N LEU A 133 43.39 -12.66 -8.16
CA LEU A 133 44.05 -13.19 -9.36
C LEU A 133 43.26 -12.85 -10.63
N MET A 134 41.92 -12.87 -10.57
CA MET A 134 41.06 -12.45 -11.68
C MET A 134 41.30 -10.98 -12.04
N ILE A 135 41.40 -10.09 -11.05
CA ILE A 135 41.73 -8.67 -11.28
C ILE A 135 43.11 -8.54 -11.90
N ARG A 136 44.13 -9.22 -11.36
CA ARG A 136 45.49 -9.20 -11.91
C ARG A 136 45.52 -9.63 -13.38
N ASP A 137 44.84 -10.72 -13.69
CA ASP A 137 44.84 -11.29 -15.04
C ASP A 137 44.04 -10.40 -16.01
N ALA A 138 42.97 -9.75 -15.55
CA ALA A 138 42.22 -8.75 -16.31
C ALA A 138 43.03 -7.46 -16.58
N VAL A 139 43.81 -6.99 -15.60
CA VAL A 139 44.71 -5.84 -15.79
C VAL A 139 45.82 -6.20 -16.78
N LYS A 140 46.35 -7.43 -16.71
CA LYS A 140 47.35 -7.93 -17.67
C LYS A 140 46.80 -8.09 -19.09
N SER A 141 45.54 -8.51 -19.24
CA SER A 141 44.90 -8.59 -20.56
C SER A 141 44.59 -7.22 -21.16
N ASN A 142 44.71 -6.15 -20.37
CA ASN A 142 44.62 -4.75 -20.78
C ASN A 142 43.39 -4.45 -21.67
N SER A 143 42.22 -4.96 -21.29
CA SER A 143 40.96 -4.68 -21.99
C SER A 143 40.56 -3.20 -21.97
N LEU A 144 41.15 -2.41 -21.07
CA LEU A 144 40.94 -0.97 -20.94
C LEU A 144 41.91 -0.11 -21.80
N GLY A 145 42.81 -0.74 -22.56
CA GLY A 145 43.70 -0.02 -23.49
C GLY A 145 44.69 0.92 -22.81
N LEU A 146 45.15 0.58 -21.59
CA LEU A 146 46.07 1.38 -20.79
C LEU A 146 47.45 1.47 -21.46
N LEU A 147 48.08 2.64 -21.43
CA LEU A 147 49.41 2.88 -21.97
C LEU A 147 50.46 2.21 -21.07
N PHE A 148 51.23 1.26 -21.63
CA PHE A 148 52.29 0.53 -20.93
C PHE A 148 53.65 1.24 -21.13
N ASP A 149 54.37 1.52 -20.04
CA ASP A 149 55.73 2.07 -20.06
C ASP A 149 56.76 0.99 -19.68
N ASP A 150 57.57 0.58 -20.65
CA ASP A 150 58.52 -0.55 -20.57
C ASP A 150 59.91 -0.16 -20.02
N SER A 151 60.02 0.98 -19.33
CA SER A 151 61.28 1.48 -18.81
C SER A 151 61.80 0.65 -17.61
N ASN A 152 62.71 -0.29 -17.90
CA ASN A 152 63.49 -1.07 -16.93
C ASN A 152 64.55 -0.19 -16.23
N GLU A 153 64.44 0.00 -14.91
CA GLU A 153 65.57 0.45 -14.08
C GLU A 153 66.04 -0.72 -13.21
N HIS A 154 67.26 -1.20 -13.49
CA HIS A 154 67.94 -2.25 -12.74
C HIS A 154 68.45 -1.72 -11.39
N PHE A 155 68.10 -2.39 -10.30
CA PHE A 155 68.74 -2.22 -8.99
C PHE A 155 70.17 -2.77 -9.05
N PHE A 156 71.19 -1.92 -8.85
CA PHE A 156 72.58 -2.35 -8.70
C PHE A 156 72.85 -2.83 -7.27
N ALA A 157 73.28 -4.08 -7.11
CA ALA A 157 73.77 -4.62 -5.84
C ALA A 157 75.29 -4.35 -5.68
N THR A 158 75.67 -3.85 -4.51
CA THR A 158 77.01 -3.42 -4.08
C THR A 158 77.94 -4.58 -3.69
N GLU A 159 78.59 -5.24 -4.67
CA GLU A 159 79.55 -6.33 -4.38
C GLU A 159 80.89 -6.30 -5.15
N GLN A 160 81.34 -5.16 -5.68
CA GLN A 160 82.64 -5.11 -6.37
C GLN A 160 83.51 -3.93 -5.93
N LEU A 161 84.28 -4.14 -4.85
CA LEU A 161 85.46 -3.35 -4.50
C LEU A 161 86.57 -4.32 -4.05
N LYS A 162 87.61 -4.49 -4.89
CA LYS A 162 88.84 -5.24 -4.56
C LYS A 162 89.95 -4.24 -4.19
N VAL A 163 90.51 -4.39 -2.99
CA VAL A 163 91.71 -3.69 -2.52
C VAL A 163 92.95 -4.49 -2.95
N ALA A 164 93.92 -3.84 -3.60
CA ALA A 164 95.21 -4.44 -3.97
C ALA A 164 96.18 -4.46 -2.77
N SER A 165 96.95 -5.54 -2.65
CA SER A 165 97.95 -5.81 -1.59
C SER A 165 99.31 -5.20 -1.89
N GLU A 166 99.99 -4.69 -0.84
CA GLU A 166 101.35 -4.16 -0.83
C GLU A 166 102.41 -5.23 -1.13
N GLU A 167 103.33 -4.97 -2.06
CA GLU A 167 104.53 -5.78 -2.29
C GLU A 167 105.62 -5.40 -1.28
N ARG A 168 105.98 -6.39 -0.45
CA ARG A 168 107.18 -6.43 0.39
C ARG A 168 108.44 -6.42 -0.47
N TRP A 169 109.35 -5.49 -0.20
CA TRP A 169 110.74 -5.58 -0.63
C TRP A 169 111.63 -5.79 0.61
N ASP A 170 111.92 -7.05 0.89
CA ASP A 170 113.10 -7.45 1.67
C ASP A 170 114.24 -7.68 0.67
N SER A 171 115.34 -6.94 0.81
CA SER A 171 116.66 -7.39 0.35
C SER A 171 117.74 -6.73 1.18
N ALA A 172 118.32 -7.55 2.06
CA ALA A 172 119.54 -7.28 2.78
C ALA A 172 120.72 -7.23 1.82
N VAL A 173 121.50 -6.14 1.89
CA VAL A 173 122.86 -6.10 1.35
C VAL A 173 123.79 -5.67 2.48
N GLN A 174 124.77 -6.53 2.75
CA GLN A 174 125.91 -6.29 3.63
C GLN A 174 126.72 -5.12 3.05
N MET A 175 126.89 -4.02 3.81
CA MET A 175 127.90 -3.00 3.52
C MET A 175 128.55 -2.47 4.83
N ASP A 176 129.86 -2.68 4.89
CA ASP A 176 130.96 -1.87 5.45
C ASP A 176 130.79 -1.09 6.77
N ALA A 177 131.78 -1.23 7.66
CA ALA A 177 131.88 -0.52 8.94
C ALA A 177 131.93 1.02 8.83
N GLU A 178 132.23 1.55 7.65
CA GLU A 178 132.24 3.00 7.35
C GLU A 178 130.89 3.50 6.79
N THR A 179 130.12 2.66 6.07
CA THR A 179 128.72 2.96 5.70
C THR A 179 127.80 2.92 6.90
N HIS A 180 128.09 2.08 7.90
CA HIS A 180 127.35 2.04 9.16
C HIS A 180 127.39 3.34 9.97
N ALA A 181 128.41 4.19 9.86
CA ALA A 181 128.44 5.48 10.58
C ALA A 181 127.49 6.51 9.94
N LEU A 182 127.53 6.60 8.60
CA LEU A 182 126.64 7.47 7.81
C LEU A 182 125.18 6.97 7.80
N ASP A 183 124.97 5.65 7.78
CA ASP A 183 123.65 5.04 7.88
C ASP A 183 123.08 5.17 9.31
N ARG A 184 123.91 5.09 10.36
CA ARG A 184 123.46 5.41 11.73
C ARG A 184 123.06 6.88 11.89
N GLU A 185 123.78 7.81 11.25
CA GLU A 185 123.42 9.23 11.27
C GLU A 185 122.10 9.49 10.52
N LYS A 186 121.94 8.90 9.33
CA LYS A 186 120.66 8.92 8.57
C LYS A 186 119.52 8.24 9.33
N ASP A 187 119.77 7.13 10.01
CA ASP A 187 118.78 6.43 10.84
C ASP A 187 118.36 7.28 12.05
N LEU A 188 119.31 7.98 12.68
CA LEU A 188 119.01 8.93 13.76
C LEU A 188 118.17 10.10 13.25
N GLU A 189 118.49 10.65 12.09
CA GLU A 189 117.66 11.69 11.45
C GLU A 189 116.26 11.17 11.08
N GLN A 190 116.15 9.96 10.53
CA GLN A 190 114.87 9.33 10.21
C GLN A 190 114.05 9.08 11.47
N ARG A 191 114.68 8.67 12.59
CA ARG A 191 114.01 8.52 13.90
C ARG A 191 113.55 9.86 14.46
N GLN A 192 114.34 10.92 14.31
CA GLN A 192 113.93 12.27 14.73
C GLN A 192 112.75 12.77 13.90
N LYS A 193 112.78 12.59 12.57
CA LYS A 193 111.67 12.92 11.66
C LYS A 193 110.42 12.10 12.01
N ALA A 194 110.57 10.79 12.25
CA ALA A 194 109.48 9.92 12.67
C ALA A 194 108.90 10.34 14.03
N ALA A 195 109.75 10.69 15.01
CA ALA A 195 109.31 11.18 16.31
C ALA A 195 108.56 12.52 16.22
N GLN A 196 108.99 13.43 15.34
CA GLN A 196 108.27 14.68 15.06
C GLN A 196 106.90 14.41 14.44
N VAL A 197 106.81 13.50 13.45
CA VAL A 197 105.54 13.10 12.84
C VAL A 197 104.62 12.43 13.86
N ILE A 198 105.13 11.53 14.71
CA ILE A 198 104.35 10.90 15.79
C ILE A 198 103.84 11.95 16.77
N LYS A 199 104.66 12.95 17.12
CA LYS A 199 104.23 14.06 18.00
C LYS A 199 103.12 14.89 17.36
N GLN A 200 103.24 15.21 16.07
CA GLN A 200 102.19 15.92 15.32
C GLN A 200 100.91 15.09 15.22
N GLN A 201 101.02 13.78 14.95
CA GLN A 201 99.88 12.88 14.88
C GLN A 201 99.19 12.73 16.24
N ARG A 202 99.93 12.64 17.36
CA ARG A 202 99.35 12.61 18.72
C ARG A 202 98.57 13.90 19.04
N LEU A 203 99.12 15.05 18.70
CA LEU A 203 98.43 16.34 18.84
C LEU A 203 97.17 16.42 17.96
N ARG A 204 97.23 15.86 16.74
CA ARG A 204 96.08 15.78 15.85
C ARG A 204 95.00 14.84 16.41
N ILE A 205 95.38 13.70 16.97
CA ILE A 205 94.45 12.77 17.62
C ILE A 205 93.79 13.45 18.82
N SER A 206 94.56 14.09 19.71
CA SER A 206 94.00 14.76 20.88
C SER A 206 93.06 15.91 20.52
N THR A 207 93.37 16.68 19.47
CA THR A 207 92.47 17.75 18.99
C THR A 207 91.20 17.18 18.37
N LEU A 208 91.28 16.08 17.62
CA LEU A 208 90.10 15.39 17.11
C LEU A 208 89.25 14.78 18.22
N GLU A 209 89.86 14.21 19.26
CA GLU A 209 89.17 13.69 20.44
C GLU A 209 88.40 14.81 21.16
N THR A 210 89.03 15.97 21.41
CA THR A 210 88.34 17.12 22.02
C THR A 210 87.19 17.62 21.14
N GLN A 211 87.35 17.64 19.82
CA GLN A 211 86.29 18.04 18.90
C GLN A 211 85.12 17.06 18.92
N GLN A 212 85.39 15.76 18.99
CA GLN A 212 84.36 14.73 19.11
C GLN A 212 83.62 14.82 20.44
N GLU A 213 84.34 15.02 21.55
CA GLU A 213 83.73 15.22 22.88
C GLU A 213 82.82 16.45 22.91
N GLU A 214 83.25 17.57 22.32
CA GLU A 214 82.43 18.78 22.19
C GLU A 214 81.19 18.54 21.30
N GLN A 215 81.33 17.82 20.18
CA GLN A 215 80.22 17.47 19.31
C GLN A 215 79.20 16.57 20.03
N LEU A 216 79.68 15.56 20.76
CA LEU A 216 78.82 14.68 21.57
C LEU A 216 78.13 15.44 22.69
N ALA A 217 78.81 16.38 23.36
CA ALA A 217 78.21 17.22 24.38
C ALA A 217 77.12 18.13 23.79
N LYS A 218 77.36 18.73 22.62
CA LYS A 218 76.37 19.53 21.89
C LYS A 218 75.13 18.71 21.50
N LEU A 219 75.34 17.52 20.93
CA LEU A 219 74.25 16.61 20.56
C LEU A 219 73.44 16.16 21.78
N ARG A 220 74.11 15.81 22.90
CA ARG A 220 73.42 15.46 24.16
C ARG A 220 72.58 16.61 24.69
N LEU A 221 73.09 17.83 24.65
CA LEU A 221 72.34 19.02 25.09
C LEU A 221 71.13 19.30 24.18
N GLN A 222 71.28 19.15 22.86
CA GLN A 222 70.18 19.28 21.91
C GLN A 222 69.09 18.24 22.17
N GLN A 223 69.47 16.96 22.31
CA GLN A 223 68.55 15.88 22.61
C GLN A 223 67.82 16.11 23.95
N GLN A 224 68.52 16.58 24.98
CA GLN A 224 67.88 16.92 26.27
C GLN A 224 66.86 18.06 26.13
N ARG A 225 67.16 19.08 25.33
CA ARG A 225 66.22 20.18 25.05
C ARG A 225 65.00 19.70 24.28
N GLU A 226 65.20 18.88 23.26
CA GLU A 226 64.11 18.28 22.48
C GLU A 226 63.20 17.40 23.35
N LEU A 227 63.79 16.55 24.19
CA LEU A 227 63.02 15.72 25.13
C LEU A 227 62.27 16.56 26.16
N ALA A 228 62.86 17.65 26.66
CA ALA A 228 62.19 18.57 27.58
C ALA A 228 61.01 19.27 26.89
N ALA A 229 61.18 19.76 25.66
CA ALA A 229 60.12 20.38 24.88
C ALA A 229 58.99 19.40 24.55
N GLN A 230 59.31 18.17 24.16
CA GLN A 230 58.33 17.11 23.92
C GLN A 230 57.54 16.75 25.19
N ARG A 231 58.20 16.69 26.35
CA ARG A 231 57.53 16.45 27.64
C ARG A 231 56.58 17.58 28.00
N GLN A 232 56.98 18.84 27.79
CA GLN A 232 56.11 20.00 28.00
C GLN A 232 54.89 19.94 27.09
N TYR A 233 55.10 19.69 25.80
CA TYR A 233 54.02 19.54 24.84
C TYR A 233 53.04 18.41 25.20
N TYR A 234 53.55 17.27 25.66
CA TYR A 234 52.71 16.15 26.10
C TYR A 234 51.84 16.54 27.31
N VAL A 235 52.40 17.26 28.28
CA VAL A 235 51.66 17.73 29.46
C VAL A 235 50.60 18.76 29.06
N GLU A 236 50.91 19.69 28.17
CA GLU A 236 49.94 20.66 27.65
C GLU A 236 48.79 19.97 26.91
N LEU A 237 49.10 19.00 26.05
CA LEU A 237 48.09 18.24 25.33
C LEU A 237 47.21 17.41 26.28
N GLN A 238 47.80 16.83 27.33
CA GLN A 238 47.05 16.10 28.34
C GLN A 238 46.11 17.02 29.13
N GLN A 239 46.55 18.24 29.47
CA GLN A 239 45.69 19.24 30.11
C GLN A 239 44.53 19.66 29.20
N GLN A 240 44.79 19.89 27.91
CA GLN A 240 43.76 20.22 26.94
C GLN A 240 42.74 19.08 26.79
N LEU A 241 43.21 17.82 26.76
CA LEU A 241 42.34 16.66 26.68
C LEU A 241 41.44 16.56 27.91
N LEU A 242 41.98 16.73 29.12
CA LEU A 242 41.19 16.74 30.35
C LEU A 242 40.15 17.88 30.37
N GLN A 243 40.53 19.08 29.90
CA GLN A 243 39.59 20.19 29.78
C GLN A 243 38.46 19.89 28.79
N GLN A 244 38.79 19.30 27.63
CA GLN A 244 37.81 18.90 26.63
C GLN A 244 36.88 17.80 27.16
N GLU A 245 37.41 16.82 27.90
CA GLU A 245 36.60 15.78 28.53
C GLU A 245 35.64 16.36 29.58
N ALA A 246 36.11 17.31 30.41
CA ALA A 246 35.27 18.01 31.38
C ALA A 246 34.14 18.81 30.70
N LEU A 247 34.46 19.57 29.65
CA LEU A 247 33.46 20.32 28.87
C LEU A 247 32.46 19.39 28.20
N ASN A 248 32.92 18.27 27.62
CA ASN A 248 32.02 17.28 27.03
C ASN A 248 31.11 16.63 28.08
N ALA A 249 31.61 16.36 29.28
CA ALA A 249 30.80 15.85 30.38
C ALA A 249 29.74 16.86 30.82
N GLU A 250 30.11 18.14 30.94
CA GLU A 250 29.17 19.22 31.28
C GLU A 250 28.09 19.40 30.21
N LEU A 251 28.47 19.47 28.93
CA LEU A 251 27.52 19.59 27.82
C LEU A 251 26.58 18.38 27.75
N LYS A 252 27.09 17.17 28.00
CA LYS A 252 26.24 15.96 28.09
C LYS A 252 25.25 16.07 29.24
N GLN A 253 25.67 16.54 30.41
CA GLN A 253 24.77 16.75 31.55
C GLN A 253 23.70 17.79 31.24
N GLN A 254 24.06 18.90 30.59
CA GLN A 254 23.11 19.93 30.16
C GLN A 254 22.11 19.37 29.14
N LEU A 255 22.57 18.61 28.14
CA LEU A 255 21.70 17.96 27.16
C LEU A 255 20.75 16.94 27.81
N THR A 256 21.24 16.14 28.77
CA THR A 256 20.37 15.22 29.51
C THR A 256 19.34 15.96 30.35
N GLY A 257 19.73 17.05 31.01
CA GLY A 257 18.81 17.88 31.79
C GLY A 257 17.73 18.55 30.92
N GLN A 258 18.11 19.03 29.74
CA GLN A 258 17.15 19.55 28.75
C GLN A 258 16.24 18.44 28.20
N ALA A 259 16.78 17.26 27.89
CA ALA A 259 15.98 16.15 27.41
C ALA A 259 14.95 15.71 28.46
N ASP A 260 15.32 15.66 29.73
CA ASP A 260 14.40 15.28 30.81
C ASP A 260 13.37 16.38 31.10
N SER A 261 13.73 17.67 30.99
CA SER A 261 12.76 18.75 31.09
C SER A 261 11.75 18.74 29.94
N PHE A 262 12.19 18.44 28.71
CA PHE A 262 11.28 18.25 27.58
C PHE A 262 10.38 17.03 27.74
N LYS A 263 10.89 15.91 28.26
CA LYS A 263 10.06 14.74 28.58
C LYS A 263 9.02 15.06 29.64
N ALA A 264 9.42 15.76 30.71
CA ALA A 264 8.50 16.19 31.76
C ALA A 264 7.41 17.12 31.22
N LEU A 265 7.77 18.13 30.43
CA LEU A 265 6.82 19.04 29.78
C LEU A 265 5.86 18.29 28.85
N ARG A 266 6.38 17.38 28.02
CA ARG A 266 5.54 16.55 27.14
C ARG A 266 4.58 15.68 27.94
N SER A 267 5.03 15.10 29.05
CA SER A 267 4.18 14.27 29.92
C SER A 267 3.07 15.08 30.59
N ASP A 268 3.37 16.31 31.05
CA ASP A 268 2.38 17.23 31.63
C ASP A 268 1.35 17.67 30.58
N LEU A 269 1.82 18.07 29.39
CA LEU A 269 0.91 18.41 28.28
C LEU A 269 0.03 17.23 27.88
N GLN A 270 0.58 16.02 27.82
CA GLN A 270 -0.19 14.81 27.52
C GLN A 270 -1.22 14.49 28.63
N ALA A 271 -0.88 14.72 29.90
CA ALA A 271 -1.82 14.57 31.00
C ALA A 271 -2.96 15.59 30.92
N ARG A 272 -2.64 16.86 30.61
CA ARG A 272 -3.65 17.92 30.41
C ARG A 272 -4.56 17.63 29.23
N LEU A 273 -4.02 17.16 28.10
CA LEU A 273 -4.82 16.78 26.93
C LEU A 273 -5.77 15.63 27.28
N ARG A 274 -5.30 14.61 28.00
CA ARG A 274 -6.15 13.51 28.47
C ARG A 274 -7.26 13.99 29.40
N SER A 275 -6.98 14.92 30.32
CA SER A 275 -8.03 15.49 31.17
C SER A 275 -9.04 16.30 30.36
N PHE A 276 -8.60 17.06 29.34
CA PHE A 276 -9.53 17.77 28.45
C PHE A 276 -10.40 16.80 27.65
N GLU A 277 -9.81 15.76 27.05
CA GLU A 277 -10.57 14.72 26.34
C GLU A 277 -11.57 14.00 27.24
N GLN A 278 -11.20 13.74 28.51
CA GLN A 278 -12.11 13.16 29.50
C GLN A 278 -13.26 14.10 29.81
N HIS A 279 -12.99 15.38 30.09
CA HIS A 279 -14.02 16.37 30.34
C HIS A 279 -14.94 16.61 29.13
N GLU A 280 -14.41 16.59 27.91
CA GLU A 280 -15.23 16.67 26.69
C GLU A 280 -16.13 15.43 26.55
N ARG A 281 -15.61 14.22 26.81
CA ARG A 281 -16.41 12.99 26.78
C ARG A 281 -17.51 13.02 27.84
N GLU A 282 -17.17 13.37 29.07
CA GLU A 282 -18.12 13.52 30.18
C GLU A 282 -19.21 14.55 29.85
N ALA A 283 -18.84 15.70 29.26
CA ALA A 283 -19.81 16.73 28.85
C ALA A 283 -20.73 16.24 27.73
N VAL A 284 -20.20 15.50 26.74
CA VAL A 284 -21.00 14.91 25.66
C VAL A 284 -21.92 13.81 26.18
N GLU A 285 -21.45 12.95 27.08
CA GLU A 285 -22.25 11.90 27.71
C GLU A 285 -23.38 12.51 28.56
N ALA A 286 -23.07 13.49 29.40
CA ALA A 286 -24.08 14.21 30.19
C ALA A 286 -25.14 14.88 29.30
N LEU A 287 -24.73 15.51 28.19
CA LEU A 287 -25.66 16.13 27.25
C LEU A 287 -26.53 15.08 26.53
N ARG A 288 -25.97 13.92 26.17
CA ARG A 288 -26.73 12.80 25.59
C ARG A 288 -27.77 12.27 26.57
N GLU A 289 -27.40 12.00 27.81
CA GLU A 289 -28.33 11.55 28.86
C GLU A 289 -29.45 12.57 29.08
N GLN A 290 -29.12 13.86 29.13
CA GLN A 290 -30.12 14.93 29.23
C GLN A 290 -31.11 14.91 28.05
N PHE A 291 -30.61 14.80 26.81
CA PHE A 291 -31.47 14.73 25.63
C PHE A 291 -32.31 13.45 25.60
N GLU A 292 -31.77 12.31 26.01
CA GLU A 292 -32.52 11.05 26.10
C GLU A 292 -33.64 11.16 27.13
N HIS A 293 -33.37 11.73 28.31
CA HIS A 293 -34.39 11.97 29.32
C HIS A 293 -35.47 12.95 28.85
N GLU A 294 -35.10 14.04 28.19
CA GLU A 294 -36.06 15.00 27.63
C GLU A 294 -36.93 14.34 26.55
N LEU A 295 -36.32 13.54 25.66
CA LEU A 295 -37.03 12.81 24.63
C LEU A 295 -37.99 11.78 25.23
N GLN A 296 -37.54 11.00 26.22
CA GLN A 296 -38.37 10.03 26.94
C GLN A 296 -39.56 10.72 27.62
N ALA A 297 -39.35 11.88 28.25
CA ALA A 297 -40.42 12.65 28.87
C ALA A 297 -41.44 13.14 27.82
N ARG A 298 -40.98 13.64 26.67
CA ARG A 298 -41.86 14.04 25.56
C ARG A 298 -42.65 12.87 24.98
N ILE A 299 -41.99 11.72 24.79
CA ILE A 299 -42.66 10.50 24.35
C ILE A 299 -43.71 10.06 25.37
N ALA A 300 -43.40 10.09 26.67
CA ALA A 300 -44.33 9.70 27.72
C ALA A 300 -45.58 10.59 27.73
N VAL A 301 -45.42 11.92 27.59
CA VAL A 301 -46.54 12.87 27.48
C VAL A 301 -47.39 12.55 26.25
N ALA A 302 -46.78 12.43 25.07
CA ALA A 302 -47.50 12.10 23.84
C ALA A 302 -48.24 10.75 23.93
N VAL A 303 -47.63 9.74 24.55
CA VAL A 303 -48.27 8.42 24.77
C VAL A 303 -49.50 8.55 25.67
N VAL A 304 -49.45 9.38 26.72
CA VAL A 304 -50.61 9.62 27.58
C VAL A 304 -51.72 10.32 26.79
N GLU A 305 -51.39 11.38 26.03
CA GLU A 305 -52.35 12.09 25.19
C GLU A 305 -53.03 11.15 24.17
N TYR A 306 -52.26 10.31 23.49
CA TYR A 306 -52.84 9.34 22.54
C TYR A 306 -53.68 8.27 23.24
N LYS A 307 -53.29 7.81 24.44
CA LYS A 307 -54.11 6.88 25.23
C LYS A 307 -55.45 7.51 25.63
N GLU A 308 -55.45 8.79 26.01
CA GLU A 308 -56.68 9.52 26.31
C GLU A 308 -57.57 9.63 25.06
N GLN A 309 -56.99 9.96 23.89
CA GLN A 309 -57.74 9.99 22.63
C GLN A 309 -58.34 8.64 22.27
N VAL A 310 -57.59 7.54 22.44
CA VAL A 310 -58.09 6.18 22.22
C VAL A 310 -59.23 5.86 23.19
N ALA A 311 -59.09 6.18 24.48
CA ALA A 311 -60.14 5.95 25.47
C ALA A 311 -61.44 6.70 25.13
N ILE A 312 -61.34 7.96 24.64
CA ILE A 312 -62.52 8.72 24.17
C ILE A 312 -63.17 8.02 22.97
N ARG A 313 -62.37 7.58 22.00
CA ARG A 313 -62.87 6.86 20.82
C ARG A 313 -63.53 5.53 21.18
N ASP A 314 -62.98 4.80 22.15
CA ASP A 314 -63.57 3.54 22.64
C ASP A 314 -64.94 3.76 23.27
N VAL A 315 -65.11 4.84 24.06
CA VAL A 315 -66.40 5.23 24.62
C VAL A 315 -67.39 5.64 23.51
N GLU A 316 -66.96 6.43 22.53
CA GLU A 316 -67.80 6.81 21.39
C GLU A 316 -68.24 5.58 20.56
N LEU A 317 -67.33 4.62 20.35
CA LEU A 317 -67.64 3.36 19.67
C LEU A 317 -68.64 2.53 20.48
N ALA A 318 -68.46 2.42 21.80
CA ALA A 318 -69.40 1.72 22.66
C ALA A 318 -70.80 2.34 22.60
N TYR A 319 -70.90 3.67 22.65
CA TYR A 319 -72.16 4.39 22.51
C TYR A 319 -72.82 4.15 21.15
N LYS A 320 -72.04 4.19 20.06
CA LYS A 320 -72.55 3.89 18.71
C LYS A 320 -73.05 2.46 18.58
N ILE A 321 -72.34 1.48 19.13
CA ILE A 321 -72.76 0.08 19.12
C ILE A 321 -74.08 -0.09 19.88
N GLU A 322 -74.22 0.54 21.06
CA GLU A 322 -75.48 0.48 21.82
C GLU A 322 -76.64 1.12 21.04
N HIS A 323 -76.39 2.25 20.38
CA HIS A 323 -77.42 2.91 19.57
C HIS A 323 -77.78 2.11 18.31
N GLU A 324 -76.80 1.50 17.63
CA GLU A 324 -77.05 0.59 16.52
C GLU A 324 -77.86 -0.63 16.98
N GLN A 325 -77.58 -1.18 18.17
CA GLN A 325 -78.37 -2.26 18.76
C GLN A 325 -79.81 -1.84 19.07
N GLN A 326 -80.01 -0.63 19.60
CA GLN A 326 -81.34 -0.06 19.83
C GLN A 326 -82.11 0.07 18.51
N LEU A 327 -81.54 0.75 17.52
CA LEU A 327 -82.16 0.95 16.20
C LEU A 327 -82.44 -0.37 15.48
N THR A 328 -81.53 -1.34 15.54
CA THR A 328 -81.77 -2.67 14.94
C THR A 328 -82.90 -3.40 15.65
N SER A 329 -83.00 -3.32 16.98
CA SER A 329 -84.12 -3.89 17.72
C SER A 329 -85.46 -3.24 17.33
N GLU A 330 -85.51 -1.92 17.20
CA GLU A 330 -86.70 -1.19 16.74
C GLU A 330 -87.08 -1.56 15.30
N LEU A 331 -86.09 -1.63 14.40
CA LEU A 331 -86.31 -2.09 13.02
C LEU A 331 -86.86 -3.51 12.97
N THR A 332 -86.39 -4.42 13.83
CA THR A 332 -86.93 -5.78 13.90
C THR A 332 -88.36 -5.81 14.41
N GLN A 333 -88.69 -5.01 15.43
CA GLN A 333 -90.05 -4.90 15.97
C GLN A 333 -91.01 -4.29 14.95
N LEU A 334 -90.62 -3.20 14.29
CA LEU A 334 -91.41 -2.55 13.25
C LEU A 334 -91.65 -3.48 12.05
N LYS A 335 -90.63 -4.23 11.63
CA LYS A 335 -90.78 -5.25 10.58
C LYS A 335 -91.78 -6.33 10.99
N GLN A 336 -91.72 -6.82 12.22
CA GLN A 336 -92.69 -7.79 12.74
C GLN A 336 -94.11 -7.22 12.74
N GLN A 337 -94.31 -5.99 13.25
CA GLN A 337 -95.62 -5.33 13.26
C GLN A 337 -96.19 -5.15 11.85
N LEU A 338 -95.37 -4.70 10.90
CA LEU A 338 -95.79 -4.55 9.50
C LEU A 338 -96.16 -5.91 8.88
N GLN A 339 -95.40 -6.96 9.18
CA GLN A 339 -95.68 -8.30 8.67
C GLN A 339 -96.99 -8.87 9.24
N GLU A 340 -97.23 -8.67 10.54
CA GLU A 340 -98.48 -9.06 11.21
C GLU A 340 -99.69 -8.31 10.64
N GLN A 341 -99.58 -6.97 10.47
CA GLN A 341 -100.66 -6.16 9.90
C GLN A 341 -100.93 -6.48 8.42
N ALA A 342 -99.88 -6.67 7.63
CA ALA A 342 -100.01 -7.01 6.21
C ALA A 342 -100.64 -8.39 6.01
N GLY A 343 -100.22 -9.39 6.78
CA GLY A 343 -100.78 -10.75 6.73
C GLY A 343 -102.26 -10.79 7.11
N GLN A 344 -102.64 -10.10 8.19
CA GLN A 344 -104.03 -10.12 8.66
C GLN A 344 -104.99 -9.30 7.80
N SER A 345 -104.56 -8.19 7.22
CA SER A 345 -105.46 -7.32 6.45
C SER A 345 -105.73 -7.87 5.04
N GLY A 346 -104.70 -8.31 4.33
CA GLY A 346 -104.83 -8.74 2.93
C GLY A 346 -105.69 -10.00 2.78
N GLU A 347 -105.42 -11.02 3.59
CA GLU A 347 -106.09 -12.32 3.49
C GLU A 347 -107.55 -12.25 3.96
N GLN A 348 -107.82 -11.52 5.05
CA GLN A 348 -109.19 -11.35 5.57
C GLN A 348 -110.11 -10.57 4.62
N VAL A 349 -109.59 -9.58 3.88
CA VAL A 349 -110.40 -8.84 2.91
C VAL A 349 -110.78 -9.72 1.73
N LEU A 350 -109.83 -10.51 1.21
CA LEU A 350 -110.07 -11.42 0.09
C LEU A 350 -111.06 -12.54 0.45
N GLU A 351 -110.97 -13.10 1.67
CA GLU A 351 -111.94 -14.08 2.17
C GLU A 351 -113.35 -13.51 2.30
N ARG A 352 -113.50 -12.29 2.85
CA ARG A 352 -114.82 -11.64 2.99
C ARG A 352 -115.50 -11.41 1.64
N LEU A 353 -114.73 -10.98 0.64
CA LEU A 353 -115.23 -10.77 -0.72
C LEU A 353 -115.69 -12.09 -1.35
N SER A 354 -114.92 -13.17 -1.21
CA SER A 354 -115.31 -14.48 -1.73
C SER A 354 -116.60 -15.02 -1.08
N ARG A 355 -116.77 -14.88 0.24
CA ARG A 355 -118.01 -15.28 0.95
C ARG A 355 -119.24 -14.47 0.55
N ALA A 356 -119.05 -13.21 0.15
CA ALA A 356 -120.12 -12.37 -0.39
C ALA A 356 -120.53 -12.75 -1.84
N GLY A 357 -119.95 -13.82 -2.39
CA GLY A 357 -120.24 -14.29 -3.75
C GLY A 357 -119.43 -13.57 -4.84
N VAL A 358 -118.44 -12.75 -4.46
CA VAL A 358 -117.56 -12.09 -5.43
C VAL A 358 -116.61 -13.12 -6.02
N VAL A 359 -116.67 -13.26 -7.34
CA VAL A 359 -115.76 -14.11 -8.11
C VAL A 359 -114.63 -13.25 -8.64
N PHE A 360 -113.39 -13.67 -8.40
CA PHE A 360 -112.23 -12.96 -8.92
C PHE A 360 -111.98 -13.36 -10.37
N VAL A 361 -112.02 -12.38 -11.26
CA VAL A 361 -111.85 -12.59 -12.69
C VAL A 361 -110.71 -11.68 -13.18
N ALA A 362 -109.72 -12.28 -13.82
CA ALA A 362 -108.66 -11.55 -14.51
C ALA A 362 -108.89 -11.63 -16.03
N CYS A 363 -108.79 -10.50 -16.71
CA CYS A 363 -108.85 -10.43 -18.17
C CYS A 363 -107.44 -10.49 -18.72
N HIS A 364 -107.12 -11.54 -19.48
CA HIS A 364 -105.86 -11.65 -20.18
C HIS A 364 -106.07 -11.45 -21.68
N PRO A 365 -105.24 -10.61 -22.35
CA PRO A 365 -105.37 -10.40 -23.79
C PRO A 365 -105.30 -11.74 -24.54
N GLY A 366 -106.30 -12.00 -25.36
CA GLY A 366 -106.42 -13.21 -26.20
C GLY A 366 -106.95 -14.46 -25.53
N VAL A 367 -106.75 -14.65 -24.22
CA VAL A 367 -107.34 -15.78 -23.49
C VAL A 367 -108.76 -15.46 -22.97
N GLY A 368 -109.04 -14.17 -22.76
CA GLY A 368 -110.32 -13.72 -22.24
C GLY A 368 -110.33 -13.70 -20.71
N HIS A 369 -111.48 -13.98 -20.12
CA HIS A 369 -111.68 -13.93 -18.67
C HIS A 369 -111.29 -15.27 -18.04
N ILE A 370 -110.40 -15.20 -17.05
CA ILE A 370 -110.00 -16.36 -16.23
C ILE A 370 -110.50 -16.13 -14.82
N THR A 371 -111.31 -17.07 -14.34
CA THR A 371 -111.71 -17.11 -12.95
C THR A 371 -110.59 -17.66 -12.09
N ILE A 372 -110.14 -16.88 -11.11
CA ILE A 372 -109.06 -17.24 -10.18
C ILE A 372 -109.70 -17.62 -8.84
N PRO A 373 -109.61 -18.89 -8.41
CA PRO A 373 -110.04 -19.30 -7.08
C PRO A 373 -109.26 -18.57 -5.99
N LEU A 374 -109.89 -18.27 -4.85
CA LEU A 374 -109.23 -17.57 -3.74
C LEU A 374 -107.93 -18.26 -3.27
N GLN A 375 -107.93 -19.59 -3.19
CA GLN A 375 -106.76 -20.41 -2.84
C GLN A 375 -105.56 -20.23 -3.80
N ASP A 376 -105.83 -19.86 -5.04
CA ASP A 376 -104.81 -19.70 -6.09
C ASP A 376 -104.37 -18.24 -6.24
N MET A 377 -105.02 -17.30 -5.54
CA MET A 377 -104.80 -15.85 -5.68
C MET A 377 -103.36 -15.44 -5.33
N ALA A 378 -102.79 -15.99 -4.26
CA ALA A 378 -101.41 -15.70 -3.85
C ALA A 378 -100.39 -16.16 -4.91
N ALA A 379 -100.62 -17.35 -5.49
CA ALA A 379 -99.77 -17.89 -6.56
C ALA A 379 -99.90 -17.05 -7.85
N TYR A 380 -101.11 -16.64 -8.21
CA TYR A 380 -101.35 -15.75 -9.35
C TYR A 380 -100.67 -14.38 -9.15
N GLN A 381 -100.74 -13.79 -7.95
CA GLN A 381 -100.14 -12.48 -7.68
C GLN A 381 -98.61 -12.48 -7.80
N GLN A 382 -97.95 -13.55 -7.34
CA GLN A 382 -96.50 -13.68 -7.45
C GLN A 382 -96.06 -13.95 -8.90
N GLN A 383 -96.82 -14.76 -9.64
CA GLN A 383 -96.47 -15.18 -11.01
C GLN A 383 -97.70 -15.25 -11.95
N PRO A 384 -98.21 -14.10 -12.44
CA PRO A 384 -99.43 -14.05 -13.26
C PRO A 384 -99.30 -14.80 -14.58
N MET A 385 -98.18 -14.61 -15.28
CA MET A 385 -97.94 -15.19 -16.61
C MET A 385 -97.84 -16.72 -16.54
N SER A 386 -97.10 -17.25 -15.58
CA SER A 386 -96.98 -18.68 -15.31
C SER A 386 -98.34 -19.32 -14.98
N TYR A 387 -99.15 -18.66 -14.16
CA TYR A 387 -100.47 -19.16 -13.77
C TYR A 387 -101.40 -19.29 -14.98
N VAL A 388 -101.44 -18.26 -15.83
CA VAL A 388 -102.28 -18.25 -17.03
C VAL A 388 -101.79 -19.24 -18.08
N ALA A 389 -100.47 -19.34 -18.27
CA ALA A 389 -99.88 -20.34 -19.17
C ALA A 389 -100.30 -21.76 -18.77
N LYS A 390 -100.25 -22.09 -17.46
CA LYS A 390 -100.75 -23.37 -16.93
C LYS A 390 -102.24 -23.58 -17.20
N LYS A 391 -103.08 -22.54 -17.04
CA LYS A 391 -104.52 -22.61 -17.38
C LYS A 391 -104.76 -22.82 -18.88
N CYS A 392 -103.89 -22.29 -19.73
CA CYS A 392 -103.91 -22.50 -21.17
C CYS A 392 -103.22 -23.79 -21.62
N ALA A 393 -102.74 -24.62 -20.67
CA ALA A 393 -101.99 -25.85 -20.92
C ALA A 393 -100.73 -25.68 -21.79
N VAL A 394 -100.06 -24.54 -21.69
CA VAL A 394 -98.81 -24.22 -22.40
C VAL A 394 -97.70 -23.84 -21.41
N THR A 395 -96.44 -23.89 -21.87
CA THR A 395 -95.33 -23.37 -21.08
C THR A 395 -95.38 -21.84 -21.02
N GLU A 396 -94.81 -21.26 -19.95
CA GLU A 396 -94.77 -19.81 -19.75
C GLU A 396 -94.07 -19.08 -20.92
N ASP A 397 -92.96 -19.64 -21.41
CA ASP A 397 -92.23 -19.09 -22.56
C ASP A 397 -93.06 -19.06 -23.83
N LEU A 398 -93.82 -20.13 -24.11
CA LEU A 398 -94.67 -20.22 -25.28
C LEU A 398 -95.85 -19.24 -25.16
N TYR A 399 -96.42 -19.11 -23.97
CA TYR A 399 -97.49 -18.16 -23.69
C TYR A 399 -97.04 -16.71 -23.89
N VAL A 400 -95.86 -16.34 -23.41
CA VAL A 400 -95.30 -14.98 -23.60
C VAL A 400 -95.04 -14.67 -25.08
N ARG A 401 -94.46 -15.63 -25.83
CA ARG A 401 -94.23 -15.46 -27.28
C ARG A 401 -95.53 -15.36 -28.06
N TRP A 402 -96.51 -16.21 -27.73
CA TRP A 402 -97.84 -16.14 -28.31
C TRP A 402 -98.52 -14.80 -28.00
N LEU A 403 -98.45 -14.32 -26.75
CA LEU A 403 -99.06 -13.04 -26.36
C LEU A 403 -98.47 -11.88 -27.16
N ALA A 404 -97.14 -11.87 -27.34
CA ALA A 404 -96.48 -10.87 -28.18
C ALA A 404 -96.96 -10.91 -29.63
N HIS A 405 -97.13 -12.11 -30.21
CA HIS A 405 -97.72 -12.29 -31.55
C HIS A 405 -99.21 -11.90 -31.59
N TYR A 406 -99.97 -12.20 -30.54
CA TYR A 406 -101.39 -11.90 -30.47
C TYR A 406 -101.64 -10.38 -30.46
N GLU A 407 -100.88 -9.63 -29.66
CA GLU A 407 -100.98 -8.17 -29.58
C GLU A 407 -100.47 -7.50 -30.86
N ASN A 408 -99.34 -7.96 -31.38
CA ASN A 408 -98.70 -7.38 -32.57
C ASN A 408 -98.23 -8.48 -33.53
N PRO A 409 -99.10 -9.00 -34.42
CA PRO A 409 -98.80 -10.12 -35.29
C PRO A 409 -97.90 -9.67 -36.45
N LEU A 410 -96.62 -9.51 -36.17
CA LEU A 410 -95.58 -9.16 -37.14
C LEU A 410 -94.57 -10.28 -37.22
N CYS A 411 -93.95 -10.43 -38.40
CA CYS A 411 -92.88 -11.40 -38.58
C CYS A 411 -91.67 -11.06 -37.69
N VAL A 412 -91.30 -12.00 -36.81
CA VAL A 412 -90.22 -11.86 -35.82
C VAL A 412 -88.83 -12.15 -36.42
N ALA A 413 -88.77 -12.70 -37.63
CA ALA A 413 -87.50 -12.98 -38.32
C ALA A 413 -86.64 -11.72 -38.48
N GLN A 414 -85.36 -11.84 -38.11
CA GLN A 414 -84.35 -10.80 -38.27
C GLN A 414 -83.61 -11.03 -39.59
N TYR A 415 -83.39 -9.95 -40.34
CA TYR A 415 -82.50 -9.98 -41.51
C TYR A 415 -81.03 -9.84 -41.07
N ASP A 416 -80.78 -8.96 -40.08
CA ASP A 416 -79.49 -8.64 -39.45
C ASP A 416 -79.76 -8.20 -37.99
N GLU A 417 -78.73 -8.06 -37.13
CA GLU A 417 -78.88 -7.79 -35.68
C GLU A 417 -79.82 -6.61 -35.33
N HIS A 418 -79.97 -5.65 -36.24
CA HIS A 418 -80.72 -4.41 -36.00
C HIS A 418 -82.01 -4.25 -36.83
N THR A 419 -82.29 -5.15 -37.79
CA THR A 419 -83.44 -5.01 -38.71
C THR A 419 -84.37 -6.22 -38.68
N ARG A 420 -85.60 -6.03 -38.19
CA ARG A 420 -86.67 -7.03 -38.17
C ARG A 420 -87.51 -6.97 -39.45
N CYS A 421 -88.05 -8.12 -39.88
CA CYS A 421 -88.87 -8.19 -41.08
C CYS A 421 -90.16 -7.36 -40.97
N GLY A 422 -90.87 -7.43 -39.84
CA GLY A 422 -92.02 -6.56 -39.58
C GLY A 422 -93.22 -6.75 -40.51
N LEU A 423 -93.26 -7.83 -41.31
CA LEU A 423 -94.38 -8.09 -42.22
C LEU A 423 -95.62 -8.52 -41.40
N PRO A 424 -96.81 -7.93 -41.61
CA PRO A 424 -98.00 -8.31 -40.87
C PRO A 424 -98.41 -9.76 -41.16
N LEU A 425 -98.72 -10.48 -40.09
CA LEU A 425 -99.16 -11.88 -40.07
C LEU A 425 -100.62 -11.97 -39.66
N ALA A 426 -101.23 -13.12 -39.94
CA ALA A 426 -102.52 -13.45 -39.36
C ALA A 426 -102.36 -13.63 -37.84
N ARG A 427 -103.23 -12.96 -37.07
CA ARG A 427 -103.29 -13.13 -35.62
C ARG A 427 -103.75 -14.55 -35.28
N GLU A 428 -102.99 -15.25 -34.46
CA GLU A 428 -103.37 -16.58 -33.95
C GLU A 428 -104.16 -16.43 -32.65
N SER A 429 -105.43 -16.86 -32.67
CA SER A 429 -106.37 -16.58 -31.57
C SER A 429 -106.23 -17.50 -30.36
N SER A 430 -105.58 -18.66 -30.50
CA SER A 430 -105.42 -19.61 -29.40
C SER A 430 -103.95 -19.83 -29.04
N PRO A 431 -103.57 -19.79 -27.75
CA PRO A 431 -102.19 -20.06 -27.32
C PRO A 431 -101.70 -21.45 -27.71
N GLY A 432 -102.58 -22.47 -27.70
CA GLY A 432 -102.21 -23.86 -27.96
C GLY A 432 -101.92 -24.18 -29.42
N SER A 433 -102.38 -23.35 -30.37
CA SER A 433 -102.11 -23.49 -31.81
C SER A 433 -100.90 -22.69 -32.28
N PHE A 434 -100.30 -21.89 -31.40
CA PHE A 434 -99.10 -21.13 -31.69
C PHE A 434 -97.86 -22.04 -31.69
N ILE A 435 -97.12 -22.00 -32.80
CA ILE A 435 -95.89 -22.79 -32.99
C ILE A 435 -94.79 -21.82 -33.35
N ASP A 436 -93.81 -21.73 -32.45
CA ASP A 436 -92.63 -20.88 -32.61
C ASP A 436 -91.87 -21.19 -33.92
N GLY A 437 -91.48 -20.15 -34.64
CA GLY A 437 -90.88 -20.23 -35.98
C GLY A 437 -91.87 -20.45 -37.14
N VAL A 438 -93.12 -20.82 -36.86
CA VAL A 438 -94.12 -21.13 -37.91
C VAL A 438 -95.26 -20.12 -37.92
N THR A 439 -95.84 -19.80 -36.77
CA THR A 439 -96.98 -18.86 -36.68
C THR A 439 -96.54 -17.40 -36.61
N ASP A 440 -95.33 -17.15 -36.13
CA ASP A 440 -94.68 -15.85 -35.93
C ASP A 440 -93.75 -15.41 -37.09
N ARG A 441 -93.70 -16.19 -38.18
CA ARG A 441 -92.90 -15.88 -39.39
C ARG A 441 -93.76 -15.76 -40.64
N CYS A 442 -93.38 -14.86 -41.55
CA CYS A 442 -94.07 -14.70 -42.84
C CYS A 442 -93.69 -15.83 -43.81
N SER A 443 -94.45 -16.02 -44.88
CA SER A 443 -94.21 -17.09 -45.87
C SER A 443 -92.78 -17.13 -46.44
N ARG A 444 -92.07 -15.98 -46.46
CA ARG A 444 -90.66 -15.89 -46.86
C ARG A 444 -89.69 -16.41 -45.80
N HIS A 445 -90.06 -16.31 -44.51
CA HIS A 445 -89.24 -16.71 -43.36
C HIS A 445 -89.70 -18.00 -42.67
N LYS A 446 -90.82 -18.62 -43.09
CA LYS A 446 -91.22 -19.97 -42.64
C LYS A 446 -90.36 -21.09 -43.23
N ARG A 447 -89.58 -20.80 -44.29
CA ARG A 447 -88.72 -21.76 -45.00
C ARG A 447 -87.23 -21.58 -44.69
N LEU A 448 -86.91 -20.66 -43.78
CA LEU A 448 -85.61 -20.38 -43.18
C LEU A 448 -85.67 -20.83 -41.71
#